data_AF-A0A0F9Q9J1-F1
#
_entry.id   AF-A0A0F9Q9J1-F1
#
_cell.length_a   1.000
_cell.length_b   1.000
_cell.length_c   1.000
_cell.angle_alpha   90.00
_cell.angle_beta   90.00
_cell.angle_gamma   90.00
#
_symmetry.space_group_name_H-M   'P 1'
#
loop_
_entity.id
_entity.type
_entity.pdbx_description
1 polymer ?
#
loop_
_entity_poly.entity_id
_entity_poly.type
_entity_poly.pdbx_seq_one_letter_code
_entity_poly.pdbx_strand_id
1 'polypeptide(L)'
;MPSCIVCHLNIDDESDSRINCDNDHPVHKYCLAEWLLHSENCPLCSDPYPKNIIDQFKDYKEKKEKEKQEALDKELKEETKKKMESAVKKAIFLKFIESVEDLVGEEKYNEAIDILLEEYKENVVDEKNLNLLFLLGKINFLKGRYDLTINFLFKLVKIRFDYPDGFLYLGKAYEKLNLHDKAKWAFDRIPSNEG
;
A
#
# COMPACT_ATOMS: atom_id res chain seq x y z
N MET A 1 26.46 -41.54 -20.70
CA MET A 1 26.78 -40.18 -20.24
C MET A 1 26.11 -39.98 -18.89
N PRO A 2 26.85 -39.53 -17.86
CA PRO A 2 26.27 -39.21 -16.56
C PRO A 2 25.29 -38.03 -16.67
N SER A 3 24.15 -38.12 -15.99
CA SER A 3 23.16 -37.05 -15.90
C SER A 3 23.34 -36.25 -14.61
N CYS A 4 23.29 -34.92 -14.70
CA CYS A 4 23.35 -34.04 -13.54
C CYS A 4 22.18 -34.27 -12.59
N ILE A 5 22.46 -34.49 -11.30
CA ILE A 5 21.42 -34.75 -10.29
C ILE A 5 20.53 -33.54 -9.98
N VAL A 6 20.92 -32.33 -10.40
CA VAL A 6 20.16 -31.09 -10.17
C VAL A 6 19.26 -30.73 -11.35
N CYS A 7 19.78 -30.75 -12.58
CA CYS A 7 19.04 -30.31 -13.77
C CYS A 7 18.62 -31.45 -14.71
N HIS A 8 19.04 -32.69 -14.44
CA HIS A 8 18.78 -33.90 -15.23
C HIS A 8 19.30 -33.86 -16.68
N LEU A 9 20.09 -32.85 -17.05
CA LEU A 9 20.77 -32.78 -18.34
C LEU A 9 22.08 -33.59 -18.32
N ASN A 10 22.52 -34.04 -19.49
CA ASN A 10 23.78 -34.75 -19.65
C ASN A 10 24.97 -33.85 -19.27
N ILE A 11 25.98 -34.46 -18.65
CA ILE A 11 27.26 -33.83 -18.39
C ILE A 11 28.23 -34.30 -19.48
N ASP A 12 28.79 -33.35 -20.23
CA ASP A 12 29.80 -33.64 -21.25
C ASP A 12 31.08 -34.16 -20.57
N ASP A 13 31.78 -35.10 -21.21
CA ASP A 13 32.96 -35.78 -20.66
C ASP A 13 34.21 -34.88 -20.57
N GLU A 14 34.10 -33.59 -20.90
CA GLU A 14 35.16 -32.60 -20.66
C GLU A 14 35.28 -32.33 -19.14
N SER A 15 36.46 -32.63 -18.58
CA SER A 15 36.72 -32.72 -17.14
C SER A 15 36.36 -31.48 -16.31
N ASP A 16 36.29 -30.31 -16.92
CA ASP A 16 36.27 -29.03 -16.20
C ASP A 16 34.87 -28.61 -15.71
N SER A 17 33.83 -29.34 -16.12
CA SER A 17 32.43 -29.02 -15.80
C SER A 17 31.74 -30.02 -14.87
N ARG A 18 32.39 -31.15 -14.54
CA ARG A 18 31.83 -32.23 -13.72
C ARG A 18 32.37 -32.20 -12.29
N ILE A 19 31.46 -32.22 -11.32
CA ILE A 19 31.78 -32.40 -9.89
C ILE A 19 30.96 -33.58 -9.38
N ASN A 20 31.54 -34.39 -8.49
CA ASN A 20 30.83 -35.48 -7.83
C ASN A 20 30.78 -35.23 -6.31
N CYS A 21 29.74 -35.72 -5.64
CA CYS A 21 29.78 -35.91 -4.18
C CYS A 21 30.60 -37.17 -3.81
N ASP A 22 30.80 -37.43 -2.52
CA ASP A 22 31.53 -38.63 -2.04
C ASP A 22 30.87 -39.96 -2.46
N ASN A 23 29.55 -39.97 -2.67
CA ASN A 23 28.81 -41.12 -3.23
C ASN A 23 28.76 -41.13 -4.77
N ASP A 24 29.69 -40.44 -5.45
CA ASP A 24 29.83 -40.39 -6.90
C ASP A 24 28.62 -39.86 -7.72
N HIS A 25 27.70 -39.14 -7.07
CA HIS A 25 26.59 -38.49 -7.77
C HIS A 25 27.07 -37.26 -8.55
N PRO A 26 26.92 -37.24 -9.88
CA PRO A 26 27.51 -36.20 -10.72
C PRO A 26 26.60 -34.97 -10.85
N VAL A 27 27.21 -33.78 -10.84
CA VAL A 27 26.55 -32.48 -10.95
C VAL A 27 27.38 -31.52 -11.81
N HIS A 28 26.72 -30.69 -12.62
CA HIS A 28 27.42 -29.61 -13.33
C HIS A 28 27.97 -28.58 -12.33
N LYS A 29 29.16 -28.05 -12.58
CA LYS A 29 29.78 -27.00 -11.75
C LYS A 29 28.83 -25.82 -11.46
N TYR A 30 28.12 -25.33 -12.47
CA TYR A 30 27.15 -24.25 -12.32
C TYR A 30 25.93 -24.68 -11.50
N CYS A 31 25.40 -25.89 -11.72
CA CYS A 31 24.27 -26.41 -10.96
C CYS A 31 24.62 -26.60 -9.47
N LEU A 32 25.85 -27.03 -9.18
CA LEU A 32 26.31 -27.11 -7.79
C LEU A 32 26.46 -25.72 -7.18
N ALA A 33 27.01 -24.75 -7.92
CA ALA A 33 27.15 -23.37 -7.43
C ALA A 33 25.81 -22.77 -6.98
N GLU A 34 24.76 -22.91 -7.79
CA GLU A 34 23.40 -22.46 -7.45
C GLU A 34 22.81 -23.25 -6.27
N TRP A 35 23.02 -24.58 -6.23
CA TRP A 35 22.53 -25.42 -5.14
C TRP A 35 23.15 -25.07 -3.78
N LEU A 36 24.46 -24.80 -3.75
CA LEU A 36 25.20 -24.43 -2.54
C LEU A 36 24.79 -23.09 -1.93
N LEU A 37 23.96 -22.29 -2.62
CA LEU A 37 23.29 -21.11 -2.04
C LEU A 37 22.17 -21.49 -1.07
N HIS A 38 21.63 -22.70 -1.20
CA HIS A 38 20.49 -23.18 -0.40
C HIS A 38 20.87 -24.32 0.55
N SER A 39 21.79 -25.21 0.15
CA SER A 39 22.20 -26.35 0.96
C SER A 39 23.60 -26.82 0.61
N GLU A 40 24.39 -27.18 1.62
CA GLU A 40 25.72 -27.76 1.44
C GLU A 40 25.70 -29.29 1.28
N ASN A 41 24.51 -29.89 1.25
CA ASN A 41 24.32 -31.34 1.15
C ASN A 41 23.95 -31.75 -0.27
N CYS A 42 24.35 -32.96 -0.68
CA CYS A 42 23.95 -33.54 -1.95
C CYS A 42 22.43 -33.69 -2.03
N PRO A 43 21.77 -33.23 -3.12
CA PRO A 43 20.31 -33.30 -3.26
C PRO A 43 19.77 -34.73 -3.32
N LEU A 44 20.61 -35.72 -3.63
CA LEU A 44 20.20 -37.11 -3.78
C LEU A 44 20.42 -37.95 -2.52
N CYS A 45 21.62 -37.89 -1.93
CA CYS A 45 21.96 -38.69 -0.73
C CYS A 45 21.93 -37.90 0.58
N SER A 46 21.76 -36.58 0.54
CA SER A 46 21.78 -35.68 1.71
C SER A 46 23.10 -35.60 2.49
N ASP A 47 24.16 -36.27 2.03
CA ASP A 47 25.49 -36.15 2.62
C ASP A 47 26.13 -34.79 2.26
N PRO A 48 26.87 -34.16 3.18
CA PRO A 48 27.54 -32.88 2.94
C PRO A 48 28.60 -33.02 1.84
N TYR A 49 28.72 -32.01 0.98
CA TYR A 49 29.85 -31.96 0.06
C TYR A 49 31.17 -31.76 0.81
N PRO A 50 32.28 -32.31 0.30
CA PRO A 50 33.62 -32.05 0.83
C PRO A 50 33.94 -30.55 0.93
N LYS A 51 34.62 -30.15 2.00
CA LYS A 51 34.98 -28.74 2.25
C LYS A 51 35.79 -28.12 1.11
N ASN A 52 36.74 -28.86 0.54
CA ASN A 52 37.53 -28.41 -0.61
C ASN A 52 36.70 -28.15 -1.88
N ILE A 53 35.53 -28.79 -2.01
CA ILE A 53 34.58 -28.50 -3.10
C ILE A 53 33.78 -27.25 -2.74
N ILE A 54 33.27 -27.14 -1.51
CA ILE A 54 32.51 -25.97 -1.05
C ILE A 54 33.37 -24.69 -1.13
N ASP A 55 34.64 -24.76 -0.72
CA ASP A 55 35.57 -23.63 -0.71
C ASP A 55 35.83 -23.07 -2.13
N GLN A 56 35.72 -23.90 -3.19
CA GLN A 56 35.83 -23.42 -4.58
C GLN A 56 34.72 -22.46 -4.98
N PHE A 57 33.58 -22.49 -4.27
CA PHE A 57 32.41 -21.64 -4.53
C PHE A 57 32.26 -20.51 -3.51
N LYS A 58 33.20 -20.33 -2.58
CA LYS A 58 33.12 -19.30 -1.55
C LYS A 58 32.94 -17.90 -2.14
N ASP A 59 33.78 -17.52 -3.10
CA ASP A 59 33.70 -16.21 -3.77
C ASP A 59 32.37 -16.04 -4.51
N TYR A 60 31.84 -17.11 -5.09
CA TYR A 60 30.54 -17.11 -5.75
C TYR A 60 29.39 -16.91 -4.75
N LYS A 61 29.41 -17.62 -3.61
CA LYS A 61 28.43 -17.47 -2.53
C LYS A 61 28.46 -16.04 -1.95
N GLU A 62 29.65 -15.51 -1.66
CA GLU A 62 29.82 -14.14 -1.16
C GLU A 62 29.32 -13.09 -2.15
N LYS A 63 29.62 -13.26 -3.44
CA LYS A 63 29.10 -12.39 -4.50
C LYS A 63 27.58 -12.43 -4.58
N LYS A 64 26.96 -13.62 -4.55
CA LYS A 64 25.51 -13.79 -4.58
C LYS A 64 24.81 -13.19 -3.37
N GLU A 65 25.38 -13.35 -2.17
CA GLU A 65 24.84 -12.75 -0.96
C GLU A 65 24.94 -11.22 -1.00
N LYS A 66 26.05 -10.67 -1.53
CA LYS A 66 26.19 -9.24 -1.75
C LYS A 66 25.19 -8.69 -2.76
N GLU A 67 25.00 -9.36 -3.91
CA GLU A 67 23.99 -9.00 -4.91
C GLU A 67 22.58 -8.99 -4.30
N LYS A 68 22.25 -9.98 -3.48
CA LYS A 68 20.99 -10.07 -2.75
C LYS A 68 20.82 -8.92 -1.75
N GLN A 69 21.87 -8.61 -0.98
CA GLN A 69 21.83 -7.50 -0.03
C GLN A 69 21.66 -6.15 -0.74
N GLU A 70 22.37 -5.93 -1.85
CA GLU A 70 22.24 -4.72 -2.66
C GLU A 70 20.83 -4.56 -3.26
N ALA A 71 20.20 -5.67 -3.68
CA ALA A 71 18.82 -5.68 -4.15
C ALA A 71 17.83 -5.30 -3.03
N LEU A 72 17.99 -5.91 -1.84
CA LEU A 72 17.17 -5.59 -0.67
C LEU A 72 17.33 -4.12 -0.23
N ASP A 73 18.57 -3.61 -0.21
CA ASP A 73 18.85 -2.22 0.13
C ASP A 73 18.21 -1.25 -0.87
N LYS A 74 18.22 -1.61 -2.16
CA LYS A 74 17.59 -0.81 -3.22
C LYS A 74 16.05 -0.80 -3.06
N GLU A 75 15.43 -1.95 -2.81
CA GLU A 75 14.00 -2.06 -2.56
C GLU A 75 13.58 -1.24 -1.32
N LEU A 76 14.34 -1.36 -0.23
CA LEU A 76 14.09 -0.59 0.99
C LEU A 76 14.21 0.92 0.76
N LYS A 77 15.20 1.37 -0.01
CA LYS A 77 15.35 2.79 -0.40
C LYS A 77 14.17 3.27 -1.24
N GLU A 78 13.65 2.43 -2.13
CA GLU A 78 12.48 2.79 -2.94
C GLU A 78 11.20 2.87 -2.10
N GLU A 79 10.99 1.92 -1.19
CA GLU A 79 9.85 1.93 -0.27
C GLU A 79 9.89 3.13 0.68
N THR A 80 11.06 3.43 1.26
CA THR A 80 11.23 4.59 2.15
C THR A 80 10.93 5.89 1.41
N LYS A 81 11.40 6.04 0.17
CA LYS A 81 11.05 7.17 -0.69
C LYS A 81 9.54 7.28 -0.93
N LYS A 82 8.87 6.18 -1.30
CA LYS A 82 7.40 6.15 -1.51
C LYS A 82 6.63 6.54 -0.24
N LYS A 83 7.04 6.02 0.93
CA LYS A 83 6.47 6.36 2.24
C LYS A 83 6.65 7.84 2.55
N MET A 84 7.84 8.39 2.31
CA MET A 84 8.14 9.81 2.50
C MET A 84 7.27 10.69 1.57
N GLU A 85 7.16 10.36 0.28
CA GLU A 85 6.30 11.07 -0.66
C GLU A 85 4.82 11.04 -0.24
N SER A 86 4.33 9.90 0.25
CA SER A 86 2.98 9.77 0.79
C SER A 86 2.77 10.67 2.02
N ALA A 87 3.74 10.69 2.95
CA ALA A 87 3.69 11.53 4.14
C ALA A 87 3.69 13.02 3.79
N VAL A 88 4.51 13.45 2.84
CA VAL A 88 4.54 14.85 2.36
C VAL A 88 3.19 15.24 1.75
N LYS A 89 2.60 14.38 0.90
CA LYS A 89 1.27 14.63 0.32
C LYS A 89 0.19 14.79 1.39
N LYS A 90 0.21 13.94 2.43
CA LYS A 90 -0.72 14.06 3.57
C LYS A 90 -0.51 15.36 4.33
N ALA A 91 0.74 15.76 4.59
CA ALA A 91 1.05 17.01 5.28
C ALA A 91 0.58 18.25 4.50
N ILE A 92 0.77 18.25 3.17
CA ILE A 92 0.26 19.32 2.29
C ILE A 92 -1.26 19.38 2.37
N PHE A 93 -1.93 18.23 2.34
CA PHE A 93 -3.39 18.19 2.44
C PHE A 93 -3.89 18.67 3.80
N LEU A 94 -3.22 18.33 4.91
CA LEU A 94 -3.57 18.85 6.23
C LEU A 94 -3.47 20.38 6.30
N LYS A 95 -2.37 20.96 5.79
CA LYS A 95 -2.24 22.42 5.70
C LYS A 95 -3.31 23.07 4.84
N PHE A 96 -3.72 22.39 3.77
CA PHE A 96 -4.83 22.85 2.95
C PHE A 96 -6.14 22.87 3.76
N ILE A 97 -6.44 21.84 4.54
CA ILE A 97 -7.61 21.83 5.43
C ILE A 97 -7.54 22.96 6.48
N GLU A 98 -6.39 23.16 7.12
CA GLU A 98 -6.18 24.26 8.08
C GLU A 98 -6.53 25.61 7.46
N SER A 99 -6.07 25.87 6.23
CA SER A 99 -6.41 27.13 5.53
C SER A 99 -7.90 27.30 5.23
N VAL A 100 -8.61 26.20 4.98
CA VAL A 100 -10.07 26.21 4.78
C VAL A 100 -10.78 26.49 6.12
N GLU A 101 -10.28 25.91 7.21
CA GLU A 101 -10.83 26.14 8.56
C GLU A 101 -10.62 27.59 9.02
N ASP A 102 -9.48 28.20 8.72
CA ASP A 102 -9.22 29.62 8.97
C ASP A 102 -10.25 30.51 8.26
N LEU A 103 -10.50 30.26 6.97
CA LEU A 103 -11.52 30.99 6.20
C LEU A 103 -12.93 30.81 6.80
N VAL A 104 -13.24 29.60 7.27
CA VAL A 104 -14.52 29.31 7.95
C VAL A 104 -14.62 30.07 9.27
N GLY A 105 -13.53 30.15 10.05
CA GLY A 105 -13.45 30.92 11.28
C GLY A 105 -13.62 32.44 11.07
N GLU A 106 -13.20 32.94 9.91
CA GLU A 106 -13.42 34.32 9.46
C GLU A 106 -14.80 34.53 8.78
N GLU A 107 -15.68 33.52 8.79
CA GLU A 107 -16.98 33.51 8.11
C GLU A 107 -16.91 33.72 6.57
N LYS A 108 -15.73 33.54 5.96
CA LYS A 108 -15.49 33.61 4.51
C LYS A 108 -15.93 32.33 3.80
N TYR A 109 -17.19 31.96 3.98
CA TYR A 109 -17.74 30.69 3.49
C TYR A 109 -17.69 30.53 1.97
N ASN A 110 -17.83 31.62 1.19
CA ASN A 110 -17.74 31.53 -0.27
C ASN A 110 -16.33 31.13 -0.72
N GLU A 111 -15.31 31.84 -0.22
CA GLU A 111 -13.91 31.57 -0.56
C GLU A 111 -13.52 30.14 -0.17
N ALA A 112 -13.93 29.69 1.02
CA ALA A 112 -13.71 28.32 1.47
C ALA A 112 -14.38 27.28 0.54
N ILE A 113 -15.61 27.53 0.08
CA ILE A 113 -16.31 26.66 -0.86
C ILE A 113 -15.60 26.65 -2.23
N ASP A 114 -15.21 27.81 -2.74
CA ASP A 114 -14.58 27.93 -4.06
C ASP A 114 -13.26 27.15 -4.12
N ILE A 115 -12.41 27.31 -3.11
CA ILE A 115 -11.14 26.58 -2.96
C ILE A 115 -11.38 25.06 -2.88
N LEU A 116 -12.39 24.61 -2.12
CA LEU A 116 -12.74 23.20 -2.04
C LEU A 116 -13.26 22.64 -3.38
N LEU A 117 -14.01 23.43 -4.14
CA LEU A 117 -14.55 23.03 -5.44
C LEU A 117 -13.46 22.94 -6.51
N GLU A 118 -12.44 23.80 -6.48
CA GLU A 118 -11.29 23.71 -7.39
C GLU A 118 -10.51 22.39 -7.22
N GLU A 119 -10.41 21.91 -5.99
CA GLU A 119 -9.71 20.66 -5.66
C GLU A 119 -10.58 19.41 -5.82
N TYR A 120 -11.90 19.55 -5.73
CA TYR A 120 -12.85 18.44 -5.77
C TYR A 120 -12.96 17.83 -7.18
N LYS A 121 -12.89 16.49 -7.25
CA LYS A 121 -13.00 15.74 -8.51
C LYS A 121 -14.13 14.73 -8.45
N GLU A 122 -15.23 15.00 -9.15
CA GLU A 122 -16.49 14.23 -9.02
C GLU A 122 -16.36 12.72 -9.28
N ASN A 123 -15.48 12.29 -10.20
CA ASN A 123 -15.33 10.88 -10.58
C ASN A 123 -14.18 10.15 -9.87
N VAL A 124 -13.56 10.78 -8.87
CA VAL A 124 -12.44 10.18 -8.12
C VAL A 124 -12.92 9.82 -6.72
N VAL A 125 -12.75 8.54 -6.35
CA VAL A 125 -13.12 8.03 -5.02
C VAL A 125 -11.84 7.73 -4.25
N ASP A 126 -11.40 8.70 -3.46
CA ASP A 126 -10.25 8.57 -2.55
C ASP A 126 -10.51 9.31 -1.23
N GLU A 127 -9.64 9.09 -0.25
CA GLU A 127 -9.77 9.69 1.09
C GLU A 127 -9.79 11.23 1.04
N LYS A 128 -9.04 11.83 0.11
CA LYS A 128 -8.99 13.28 -0.07
C LYS A 128 -10.37 13.79 -0.51
N ASN A 129 -10.93 13.25 -1.58
CA ASN A 129 -12.22 13.67 -2.12
C ASN A 129 -13.37 13.43 -1.16
N LEU A 130 -13.31 12.37 -0.36
CA LEU A 130 -14.33 12.12 0.67
C LEU A 130 -14.28 13.20 1.77
N ASN A 131 -13.09 13.66 2.16
CA ASN A 131 -12.94 14.80 3.07
C ASN A 131 -13.43 16.11 2.42
N LEU A 132 -13.17 16.33 1.13
CA LEU A 132 -13.69 17.50 0.41
C LEU A 132 -15.22 17.51 0.37
N LEU A 133 -15.86 16.37 0.07
CA LEU A 133 -17.32 16.24 0.11
C LEU A 133 -17.90 16.57 1.48
N PHE A 134 -17.27 16.07 2.54
CA PHE A 134 -17.68 16.37 3.91
C PHE A 134 -17.59 17.86 4.21
N LEU A 135 -16.45 18.49 3.91
CA LEU A 135 -16.22 19.91 4.17
C LEU A 135 -17.15 20.81 3.35
N LEU A 136 -17.34 20.50 2.07
CA LEU A 136 -18.32 21.20 1.22
C LEU A 136 -19.72 21.11 1.84
N GLY A 137 -20.13 19.93 2.31
CA GLY A 137 -21.39 19.74 3.01
C GLY A 137 -21.49 20.57 4.30
N LYS A 138 -20.50 20.44 5.19
CA LYS A 138 -20.43 21.15 6.48
C LYS A 138 -20.47 22.68 6.29
N ILE A 139 -19.69 23.21 5.35
CA ILE A 139 -19.60 24.67 5.14
C ILE A 139 -20.88 25.21 4.50
N ASN A 140 -21.48 24.48 3.56
CA ASN A 140 -22.80 24.85 3.05
C ASN A 140 -23.87 24.83 4.15
N PHE A 141 -23.78 23.91 5.11
CA PHE A 141 -24.69 23.88 6.26
C PHE A 141 -24.54 25.12 7.13
N LEU A 142 -23.29 25.48 7.49
CA LEU A 142 -22.99 26.68 8.29
C LEU A 142 -23.49 27.95 7.61
N LYS A 143 -23.38 28.00 6.28
CA LYS A 143 -23.90 29.09 5.46
C LYS A 143 -25.44 29.11 5.33
N GLY A 144 -26.13 28.05 5.76
CA GLY A 144 -27.59 27.91 5.63
C GLY A 144 -28.07 27.40 4.27
N ARG A 145 -27.17 26.90 3.40
CA ARG A 145 -27.50 26.25 2.12
C ARG A 145 -27.75 24.75 2.34
N TYR A 146 -28.91 24.44 2.92
CA TYR A 146 -29.24 23.07 3.34
C TYR A 146 -29.46 22.11 2.16
N ASP A 147 -29.91 22.62 1.02
CA ASP A 147 -30.06 21.87 -0.24
C ASP A 147 -28.71 21.37 -0.76
N LEU A 148 -27.70 22.25 -0.82
CA LEU A 148 -26.34 21.88 -1.22
C LEU A 148 -25.66 20.98 -0.19
N THR A 149 -25.93 21.21 1.11
CA THR A 149 -25.48 20.32 2.18
C THR A 149 -25.93 18.88 1.91
N ILE A 150 -27.23 18.70 1.64
CA ILE A 150 -27.80 17.39 1.33
C ILE A 150 -27.14 16.80 0.08
N ASN A 151 -26.94 17.59 -0.98
CA ASN A 151 -26.31 17.10 -2.20
C ASN A 151 -24.90 16.50 -1.94
N PHE A 152 -24.01 17.27 -1.30
CA PHE A 152 -22.64 16.81 -1.04
C PHE A 152 -22.57 15.68 -0.02
N LEU A 153 -23.29 15.79 1.11
CA LEU A 153 -23.25 14.77 2.15
C LEU A 153 -23.96 13.48 1.72
N PHE A 154 -25.00 13.55 0.90
CA PHE A 154 -25.65 12.36 0.37
C PHE A 154 -24.73 11.61 -0.60
N LYS A 155 -23.92 12.32 -1.40
CA LYS A 155 -22.85 11.70 -2.21
C LYS A 155 -21.82 11.01 -1.31
N LEU A 156 -21.38 11.67 -0.23
CA LEU A 156 -20.43 11.11 0.74
C LEU A 156 -20.95 9.80 1.37
N VAL A 157 -22.14 9.82 1.96
CA VAL A 157 -22.66 8.66 2.72
C VAL A 157 -23.09 7.48 1.84
N LYS A 158 -23.30 7.73 0.54
CA LYS A 158 -23.46 6.65 -0.46
C LYS A 158 -22.17 5.88 -0.72
N ILE A 159 -21.03 6.53 -0.56
CA ILE A 159 -19.71 5.92 -0.76
C ILE A 159 -19.22 5.32 0.55
N ARG A 160 -19.30 6.08 1.65
CA ARG A 160 -18.93 5.65 3.00
C ARG A 160 -20.12 5.66 3.94
N PHE A 161 -20.67 4.48 4.17
CA PHE A 161 -21.78 4.26 5.10
C PHE A 161 -21.37 4.34 6.57
N ASP A 162 -20.07 4.39 6.85
CA ASP A 162 -19.43 4.49 8.17
C ASP A 162 -18.89 5.90 8.43
N TYR A 163 -19.66 6.94 8.06
CA TYR A 163 -19.27 8.34 8.23
C TYR A 163 -20.27 9.08 9.15
N PRO A 164 -20.19 8.91 10.50
CA PRO A 164 -21.17 9.44 11.45
C PRO A 164 -21.40 10.95 11.33
N ASP A 165 -20.35 11.74 11.16
CA ASP A 165 -20.46 13.21 11.02
C ASP A 165 -21.23 13.61 9.75
N GLY A 166 -21.10 12.82 8.69
CA GLY A 166 -21.80 13.01 7.42
C GLY A 166 -23.30 12.81 7.61
N PHE A 167 -23.68 11.75 8.33
CA PHE A 167 -25.08 11.53 8.72
C PHE A 167 -25.60 12.60 9.68
N LEU A 168 -24.78 13.07 10.63
CA LEU A 168 -25.14 14.13 11.56
C LEU A 168 -25.52 15.42 10.83
N TYR A 169 -24.66 15.93 9.95
CA TYR A 169 -24.95 17.15 9.20
C TYR A 169 -26.06 16.95 8.16
N LEU A 170 -26.17 15.76 7.57
CA LEU A 170 -27.27 15.44 6.65
C LEU A 170 -28.62 15.44 7.38
N GLY A 171 -28.70 14.85 8.57
CA GLY A 171 -29.89 14.86 9.41
C GLY A 171 -30.28 16.27 9.84
N LYS A 172 -29.33 17.06 10.33
CA LYS A 172 -29.55 18.48 10.66
C LYS A 172 -30.04 19.29 9.47
N ALA A 173 -29.50 19.06 8.27
CA ALA A 173 -29.95 19.74 7.06
C ALA A 173 -31.39 19.35 6.69
N TYR A 174 -31.76 18.08 6.81
CA TYR A 174 -33.15 17.64 6.63
C TYR A 174 -34.11 18.27 7.65
N GLU A 175 -33.72 18.39 8.92
CA GLU A 175 -34.54 19.08 9.94
C GLU A 175 -34.77 20.55 9.59
N LYS A 176 -33.73 21.27 9.14
CA LYS A 176 -33.84 22.68 8.72
C LYS A 176 -34.79 22.88 7.54
N LEU A 177 -35.03 21.83 6.74
CA LEU A 177 -35.99 21.81 5.65
C LEU A 177 -37.34 21.16 6.04
N ASN A 178 -37.57 20.87 7.33
CA ASN A 178 -38.77 20.21 7.86
C ASN A 178 -39.03 18.81 7.26
N LEU A 179 -37.98 18.11 6.85
CA LEU A 179 -38.03 16.75 6.31
C LEU A 179 -37.80 15.70 7.41
N HIS A 180 -38.69 15.66 8.40
CA HIS A 180 -38.52 14.90 9.64
C HIS A 180 -38.23 13.41 9.44
N ASP A 181 -38.92 12.74 8.51
CA ASP A 181 -38.68 11.32 8.23
C ASP A 181 -37.26 11.05 7.74
N LYS A 182 -36.73 11.94 6.88
CA LYS A 182 -35.37 11.82 6.34
C LYS A 182 -34.32 12.19 7.39
N ALA A 183 -34.62 13.17 8.25
CA ALA A 183 -33.77 13.50 9.38
C ALA A 183 -33.60 12.31 10.32
N LYS A 184 -34.71 11.67 10.72
CA LYS A 184 -34.70 10.46 11.53
C LYS A 184 -33.88 9.34 10.88
N TRP A 185 -34.13 9.07 9.59
CA TRP A 185 -33.35 8.11 8.81
C TRP A 185 -31.84 8.37 8.87
N ALA A 186 -31.40 9.63 8.83
CA ALA A 186 -30.00 9.98 8.91
C ALA A 186 -29.45 9.77 10.33
N PHE A 187 -30.17 10.22 11.35
CA PHE A 187 -29.74 10.06 12.75
C PHE A 187 -29.68 8.62 13.22
N ASP A 188 -30.59 7.75 12.76
CA ASP A 188 -30.59 6.31 13.08
C ASP A 188 -29.32 5.59 12.60
N ARG A 189 -28.52 6.21 11.72
CA ARG A 189 -27.24 5.66 11.23
C ARG A 189 -26.02 6.14 12.00
N ILE A 190 -26.20 7.06 12.93
CA ILE A 190 -25.14 7.52 13.82
C ILE A 190 -25.05 6.51 14.96
N PRO A 191 -23.90 5.84 15.16
CA PRO A 191 -23.75 4.89 16.25
C PRO A 191 -24.09 5.57 17.59
N SER A 192 -25.02 4.96 18.34
CA SER A 192 -25.29 5.35 19.71
C SER A 192 -24.08 4.89 20.53
N ASN A 193 -23.30 5.82 21.10
CA ASN A 193 -22.27 5.48 22.09
C ASN A 193 -22.91 5.09 23.44
N GLU A 194 -23.85 4.15 23.42
CA GLU A 194 -24.43 3.52 24.59
C GLU A 194 -23.85 2.10 24.69
N GLY A 195 -22.72 2.01 25.39
CA GLY A 195 -22.00 0.76 25.70
C GLY A 195 -20.93 1.02 26.75
#